data_AF-A0A8H6AH06-F1
#
_entry.id   AF-A0A8H6AH06-F1
#
_cell.length_a   1.000
_cell.length_b   1.000
_cell.length_c   1.000
_cell.angle_alpha   90.00
_cell.angle_beta   90.00
_cell.angle_gamma   90.00
#
_symmetry.space_group_name_H-M   'P 1'
#
loop_
_entity.id
_entity.type
_entity.pdbx_description
1 polymer ?
#
loop_
_entity_poly.entity_id
_entity_poly.type
_entity_poly.pdbx_seq_one_letter_code
_entity_poly.pdbx_strand_id
1 'polypeptide(L)'
;MRPFNRKQRLSLVTFSIFYFFLFFFCRANSARDPGSYFFQPREGYRPEYSLTRIKESLGYLSRFNQTAAPPELSAHRDQPTPEHVDLCIGIVTVKRPLKQNIDTTVASLIDGLSRKQRSKISIHVLFALTTPSNHPDYNYPWTTNAVDRILTYDTLNASTPYLQVLERSNKYTPEKSLIDYRLSLNTCYTGTDAPYFLMLEDDVVAQRSWYETTTTAIRQIEEWSRRGIVSPDWLYLRLFWTEKFLGWNSESWREYFLWSLLATGTVAGVGLVARRTVKLAQEILSNSFLGLVCFVCMPMVIGLYFASGRVTVQRPMKPGIHRMNAHGCCSQALVFPREKVPRIMEYMKKMEDATTPKPVDTTLERLANEDQLDRLAISPPQMQHVGAASYKEDEKKWRKGEYSVRGAHGVWSMEFEKAYESVPYGGSMIDSYWPQ
;
A
#
# COMPACT_ATOMS: atom_id res chain seq x y z
N MET A 1 -24.01 -54.77 -2.88
CA MET A 1 -24.73 -53.90 -3.82
C MET A 1 -23.80 -52.74 -4.21
N ARG A 2 -23.59 -52.47 -5.51
CA ARG A 2 -22.75 -51.33 -5.92
C ARG A 2 -23.53 -50.04 -5.63
N PRO A 3 -23.02 -49.12 -4.79
CA PRO A 3 -23.78 -47.95 -4.35
C PRO A 3 -24.06 -46.93 -5.46
N PHE A 4 -23.33 -47.00 -6.58
CA PHE A 4 -23.48 -46.09 -7.72
C PHE A 4 -23.49 -46.82 -9.06
N ASN A 5 -24.31 -46.31 -10.00
CA ASN A 5 -24.39 -46.83 -11.35
C ASN A 5 -23.11 -46.49 -12.16
N ARG A 6 -22.95 -47.07 -13.37
CA ARG A 6 -21.74 -46.84 -14.19
C ARG A 6 -21.58 -45.36 -14.58
N LYS A 7 -22.68 -44.67 -14.89
CA LYS A 7 -22.68 -43.27 -15.30
C LYS A 7 -22.29 -42.34 -14.16
N GLN A 8 -22.84 -42.55 -12.96
CA GLN A 8 -22.48 -41.82 -11.73
C GLN A 8 -20.99 -41.99 -11.37
N ARG A 9 -20.46 -43.21 -11.48
CA ARG A 9 -19.02 -43.47 -11.28
C ARG A 9 -18.17 -42.72 -12.30
N LEU A 10 -18.58 -42.73 -13.57
CA LEU A 10 -17.88 -41.98 -14.61
C LEU A 10 -17.93 -40.46 -14.33
N SER A 11 -19.08 -39.92 -13.94
CA SER A 11 -19.23 -38.51 -13.57
C SER A 11 -18.32 -38.11 -12.41
N LEU A 12 -18.16 -38.97 -11.39
CA LEU A 12 -17.22 -38.72 -10.29
C LEU A 12 -15.76 -38.76 -10.75
N VAL A 13 -15.40 -39.69 -11.65
CA VAL A 13 -14.05 -39.72 -12.24
C VAL A 13 -13.79 -38.44 -13.05
N THR A 14 -14.75 -38.00 -13.88
CA THR A 14 -14.66 -36.75 -14.63
C THR A 14 -14.54 -35.55 -13.69
N PHE A 15 -15.33 -35.49 -12.63
CA PHE A 15 -15.23 -34.45 -11.61
C PHE A 15 -13.85 -34.45 -10.96
N SER A 16 -13.32 -35.61 -10.55
CA SER A 16 -11.99 -35.70 -9.95
C SER A 16 -10.91 -35.19 -10.89
N ILE A 17 -10.92 -35.60 -12.16
CA ILE A 17 -9.95 -35.11 -13.17
C ILE A 17 -10.04 -33.59 -13.30
N PHE A 18 -11.25 -33.05 -13.44
CA PHE A 18 -11.48 -31.62 -13.54
C PHE A 18 -11.05 -30.87 -12.27
N TYR A 19 -11.35 -31.41 -11.09
CA TYR A 19 -10.95 -30.85 -9.81
C TYR A 19 -9.43 -30.83 -9.66
N PHE A 20 -8.73 -31.90 -10.04
CA PHE A 20 -7.26 -31.91 -10.02
C PHE A 20 -6.68 -30.89 -10.99
N PHE A 21 -7.24 -30.77 -12.20
CA PHE A 21 -6.84 -29.72 -13.14
C PHE A 21 -7.03 -28.33 -12.54
N LEU A 22 -8.22 -28.05 -11.98
CA LEU A 22 -8.49 -26.78 -11.29
C LEU A 22 -7.54 -26.55 -10.12
N PHE A 23 -7.24 -27.57 -9.33
CA PHE A 23 -6.32 -27.46 -8.20
C PHE A 23 -4.92 -27.00 -8.65
N PHE A 24 -4.37 -27.62 -9.70
CA PHE A 24 -3.08 -27.22 -10.24
C PHE A 24 -3.12 -25.85 -10.91
N PHE A 25 -4.21 -25.52 -11.60
CA PHE A 25 -4.45 -24.20 -12.17
C PHE A 25 -4.48 -23.12 -11.08
N CYS A 26 -5.27 -23.31 -10.03
CA CYS A 26 -5.35 -22.42 -8.87
C CYS A 26 -3.98 -22.29 -8.19
N ARG A 27 -3.27 -23.40 -7.98
CA ARG A 27 -1.93 -23.39 -7.39
C ARG A 27 -0.93 -22.56 -8.21
N ALA A 28 -0.96 -22.67 -9.53
CA ALA A 28 -0.07 -21.92 -10.40
C ALA A 28 -0.40 -20.42 -10.42
N ASN A 29 -1.68 -20.06 -10.48
CA ASN A 29 -2.11 -18.66 -10.61
C ASN A 29 -2.15 -17.91 -9.27
N SER A 30 -2.28 -18.61 -8.14
CA SER A 30 -2.39 -17.99 -6.82
C SER A 30 -1.06 -17.90 -6.07
N ALA A 31 0.05 -18.28 -6.71
CA ALA A 31 1.37 -18.30 -6.08
C ALA A 31 1.82 -16.91 -5.60
N ARG A 32 1.28 -15.82 -6.18
CA ARG A 32 1.60 -14.44 -5.81
C ARG A 32 0.57 -13.77 -4.89
N ASP A 33 -0.52 -14.46 -4.53
CA ASP A 33 -1.56 -13.90 -3.66
C ASP A 33 -1.28 -14.24 -2.19
N PRO A 34 -0.96 -13.26 -1.34
CA PRO A 34 -0.60 -13.50 0.06
C PRO A 34 -1.78 -14.02 0.91
N GLY A 35 -3.02 -13.89 0.44
CA GLY A 35 -4.21 -14.46 1.06
C GLY A 35 -4.52 -15.89 0.61
N SER A 36 -3.71 -16.46 -0.29
CA SER A 36 -3.88 -17.81 -0.83
C SER A 36 -3.19 -18.87 0.02
N TYR A 37 -3.79 -20.06 0.10
CA TYR A 37 -3.12 -21.26 0.63
C TYR A 37 -1.93 -21.66 -0.25
N PHE A 38 -1.95 -21.33 -1.54
CA PHE A 38 -0.90 -21.66 -2.49
C PHE A 38 0.20 -20.59 -2.58
N PHE A 39 0.17 -19.59 -1.70
CA PHE A 39 1.14 -18.51 -1.70
C PHE A 39 2.57 -19.02 -1.61
N GLN A 40 3.42 -18.56 -2.54
CA GLN A 40 4.84 -18.85 -2.55
C GLN A 40 5.58 -17.55 -2.30
N PRO A 41 6.11 -17.30 -1.09
CA PRO A 41 6.75 -16.03 -0.76
C PRO A 41 7.87 -15.61 -1.71
N ARG A 42 8.58 -16.57 -2.32
CA ARG A 42 9.62 -16.28 -3.32
C ARG A 42 9.04 -15.68 -4.58
N GLU A 43 7.95 -16.22 -5.10
CA GLU A 43 7.30 -15.73 -6.33
C GLU A 43 6.46 -14.49 -6.06
N GLY A 44 5.71 -14.47 -4.94
CA GLY A 44 4.84 -13.35 -4.58
C GLY A 44 5.57 -12.04 -4.33
N TYR A 45 6.70 -12.11 -3.61
CA TYR A 45 7.53 -10.94 -3.29
C TYR A 45 8.70 -10.75 -4.25
N ARG A 46 8.68 -11.41 -5.41
CA ARG A 46 9.71 -11.24 -6.43
C ARG A 46 9.64 -9.80 -6.97
N PRO A 47 10.69 -8.99 -6.79
CA PRO A 47 10.69 -7.63 -7.29
C PRO A 47 11.04 -7.62 -8.79
N GLU A 48 10.35 -6.81 -9.56
CA GLU A 48 10.51 -6.66 -11.00
C GLU A 48 10.70 -5.18 -11.36
N TYR A 49 9.60 -4.42 -11.36
CA TYR A 49 9.61 -2.99 -11.65
C TYR A 49 10.37 -2.19 -10.59
N SER A 50 10.24 -2.54 -9.31
CA SER A 50 10.93 -1.83 -8.22
C SER A 50 12.45 -1.79 -8.42
N LEU A 51 13.08 -2.91 -8.84
CA LEU A 51 14.53 -2.94 -9.05
C LEU A 51 14.95 -2.03 -10.20
N THR A 52 14.19 -2.05 -11.29
CA THR A 52 14.40 -1.16 -12.44
C THR A 52 14.30 0.29 -12.01
N ARG A 53 13.24 0.63 -11.27
CA ARG A 53 12.96 2.00 -10.82
C ARG A 53 14.02 2.53 -9.84
N ILE A 54 14.51 1.69 -8.92
CA ILE A 54 15.63 2.02 -8.03
C ILE A 54 16.89 2.32 -8.86
N LYS A 55 17.22 1.48 -9.84
CA LYS A 55 18.41 1.66 -10.67
C LYS A 55 18.35 2.95 -11.50
N GLU A 56 17.22 3.22 -12.13
CA GLU A 56 16.99 4.43 -12.92
C GLU A 56 17.11 5.70 -12.06
N SER A 57 16.40 5.72 -10.93
CA SER A 57 16.37 6.88 -10.04
C SER A 57 17.74 7.18 -9.44
N LEU A 58 18.48 6.18 -8.94
CA LEU A 58 19.85 6.40 -8.45
C LEU A 58 20.82 6.83 -9.57
N GLY A 59 20.62 6.33 -10.79
CA GLY A 59 21.32 6.80 -11.97
C GLY A 59 21.08 8.29 -12.23
N TYR A 60 19.84 8.77 -12.08
CA TYR A 60 19.50 10.19 -12.16
C TYR A 60 20.11 11.01 -11.02
N LEU A 61 19.99 10.54 -9.77
CA LEU A 61 20.51 11.23 -8.58
C LEU A 61 22.03 11.42 -8.61
N SER A 62 22.77 10.52 -9.27
CA SER A 62 24.23 10.63 -9.40
C SER A 62 24.71 11.98 -9.95
N ARG A 63 23.87 12.70 -10.72
CA ARG A 63 24.13 14.05 -11.25
C ARG A 63 24.20 15.12 -10.16
N PHE A 64 23.62 14.87 -8.99
CA PHE A 64 23.55 15.77 -7.84
C PHE A 64 24.69 15.55 -6.85
N ASN A 65 25.58 14.56 -7.07
CA ASN A 65 26.75 14.30 -6.24
C ASN A 65 27.93 15.27 -6.51
N GLN A 66 27.64 16.44 -7.05
CA GLN A 66 28.63 17.48 -7.37
C GLN A 66 28.60 18.57 -6.28
N THR A 67 29.72 19.28 -6.10
CA THR A 67 29.85 20.35 -5.10
C THR A 67 28.85 21.50 -5.31
N ALA A 68 28.41 21.71 -6.56
CA ALA A 68 27.31 22.59 -6.91
C ALA A 68 26.41 21.88 -7.92
N ALA A 69 25.10 21.83 -7.66
CA ALA A 69 24.13 21.38 -8.64
C ALA A 69 24.11 22.33 -9.86
N PRO A 70 23.90 21.82 -11.08
CA PRO A 70 23.57 22.67 -12.21
C PRO A 70 22.37 23.58 -11.87
N PRO A 71 22.36 24.86 -12.29
CA PRO A 71 21.25 25.79 -12.00
C PRO A 71 19.89 25.24 -12.46
N GLU A 72 19.91 24.44 -13.52
CA GLU A 72 18.74 23.76 -14.09
C GLU A 72 18.15 22.64 -13.23
N LEU A 73 18.94 22.15 -12.25
CA LEU A 73 18.62 21.03 -11.37
C LEU A 73 18.52 21.47 -9.89
N SER A 74 18.90 22.71 -9.58
CA SER A 74 18.94 23.19 -8.19
C SER A 74 17.53 23.27 -7.61
N ALA A 75 17.30 22.58 -6.49
CA ALA A 75 16.15 22.84 -5.63
C ALA A 75 16.11 24.34 -5.31
N HIS A 76 14.92 24.93 -5.36
CA HIS A 76 14.74 26.38 -5.46
C HIS A 76 15.39 27.15 -4.31
N ARG A 77 16.63 27.65 -4.50
CA ARG A 77 17.36 28.40 -3.46
C ARG A 77 16.79 29.79 -3.16
N ASP A 78 15.89 30.29 -3.99
CA ASP A 78 15.32 31.65 -3.88
C ASP A 78 13.78 31.64 -3.97
N GLN A 79 13.08 30.77 -3.22
CA GLN A 79 11.61 30.86 -3.11
C GLN A 79 11.21 31.85 -2.00
N PRO A 80 10.11 32.61 -2.21
CA PRO A 80 9.50 33.39 -1.14
C PRO A 80 9.05 32.49 0.01
N THR A 81 8.96 33.05 1.21
CA THR A 81 8.36 32.39 2.38
C THR A 81 6.98 33.01 2.64
N PRO A 82 5.88 32.24 2.58
CA PRO A 82 5.79 30.79 2.33
C PRO A 82 6.06 30.42 0.85
N GLU A 83 6.58 29.22 0.63
CA GLU A 83 6.80 28.69 -0.73
C GLU A 83 5.45 28.40 -1.41
N HIS A 84 5.36 28.74 -2.70
CA HIS A 84 4.14 28.62 -3.49
C HIS A 84 4.13 27.34 -4.32
N VAL A 85 3.64 26.24 -3.75
CA VAL A 85 3.71 24.89 -4.35
C VAL A 85 2.37 24.17 -4.28
N ASP A 86 2.14 23.22 -5.18
CA ASP A 86 0.87 22.48 -5.23
C ASP A 86 0.89 21.28 -4.24
N LEU A 87 2.08 20.80 -3.86
CA LEU A 87 2.27 19.67 -2.95
C LEU A 87 3.54 19.86 -2.09
N CYS A 88 3.42 19.81 -0.77
CA CYS A 88 4.59 19.73 0.13
C CYS A 88 4.85 18.28 0.53
N ILE A 89 6.10 17.83 0.45
CA ILE A 89 6.50 16.45 0.70
C ILE A 89 7.34 16.40 1.99
N GLY A 90 6.80 15.80 3.04
CA GLY A 90 7.50 15.58 4.30
C GLY A 90 8.07 14.18 4.36
N ILE A 91 9.39 14.07 4.51
CA ILE A 91 10.09 12.78 4.65
C ILE A 91 10.79 12.76 6.00
N VAL A 92 10.55 11.72 6.80
CA VAL A 92 11.25 11.49 8.07
C VAL A 92 12.23 10.35 7.88
N THR A 93 13.51 10.61 8.14
CA THR A 93 14.57 9.61 8.03
C THR A 93 15.31 9.41 9.34
N VAL A 94 15.62 8.15 9.63
CA VAL A 94 16.41 7.73 10.80
C VAL A 94 17.50 6.79 10.33
N LYS A 95 18.60 6.68 11.10
CA LYS A 95 19.66 5.72 10.77
C LYS A 95 19.12 4.29 10.85
N ARG A 96 19.04 3.61 9.71
CA ARG A 96 18.68 2.19 9.63
C ARG A 96 19.91 1.30 9.84
N PRO A 97 19.77 0.10 10.41
CA PRO A 97 20.92 -0.78 10.67
C PRO A 97 21.53 -1.37 9.39
N LEU A 98 20.69 -1.74 8.41
CA LEU A 98 21.12 -2.50 7.24
C LEU A 98 21.45 -1.63 6.02
N LYS A 99 20.48 -0.82 5.61
CA LYS A 99 20.54 -0.05 4.38
C LYS A 99 19.72 1.22 4.55
N GLN A 100 20.34 2.36 4.25
CA GLN A 100 19.60 3.61 4.06
C GLN A 100 18.95 3.59 2.68
N ASN A 101 17.73 4.10 2.57
CA ASN A 101 17.01 4.17 1.30
C ASN A 101 16.50 5.59 1.01
N ILE A 102 16.91 6.59 1.81
CA ILE A 102 16.45 7.97 1.62
C ILE A 102 16.95 8.54 0.29
N ASP A 103 18.14 8.14 -0.16
CA ASP A 103 18.67 8.43 -1.48
C ASP A 103 17.72 7.94 -2.58
N THR A 104 17.27 6.70 -2.48
CA THR A 104 16.35 6.04 -3.41
C THR A 104 14.98 6.71 -3.38
N THR A 105 14.47 7.02 -2.18
CA THR A 105 13.20 7.72 -1.98
C THR A 105 13.23 9.07 -2.70
N VAL A 106 14.19 9.94 -2.34
CA VAL A 106 14.32 11.29 -2.94
C VAL A 106 14.57 11.20 -4.44
N ALA A 107 15.47 10.32 -4.87
CA ALA A 107 15.78 10.12 -6.29
C ALA A 107 14.54 9.74 -7.09
N SER A 108 13.73 8.81 -6.58
CA SER A 108 12.54 8.33 -7.30
C SER A 108 11.43 9.37 -7.38
N LEU A 109 11.36 10.31 -6.43
CA LEU A 109 10.41 11.42 -6.45
C LEU A 109 10.72 12.44 -7.52
N ILE A 110 12.01 12.76 -7.72
CA ILE A 110 12.45 13.81 -8.65
C ILE A 110 12.73 13.29 -10.06
N ASP A 111 13.13 12.03 -10.21
CA ASP A 111 13.41 11.44 -11.52
C ASP A 111 12.10 11.21 -12.30
N GLY A 112 12.05 11.79 -13.50
CA GLY A 112 10.87 11.80 -14.37
C GLY A 112 10.04 13.07 -14.32
N LEU A 113 10.29 13.98 -13.37
CA LEU A 113 9.59 15.27 -13.31
C LEU A 113 10.17 16.27 -14.33
N SER A 114 9.29 16.96 -15.04
CA SER A 114 9.67 18.17 -15.79
C SER A 114 10.04 19.31 -14.84
N ARG A 115 10.76 20.33 -15.34
CA ARG A 115 11.10 21.53 -14.55
C ARG A 115 9.87 22.19 -13.93
N LYS A 116 8.76 22.24 -14.69
CA LYS A 116 7.48 22.78 -14.22
C LYS A 116 6.86 21.94 -13.10
N GLN A 117 6.94 20.60 -13.18
CA GLN A 117 6.43 19.74 -12.12
C GLN A 117 7.31 19.81 -10.87
N ARG A 118 8.64 19.81 -11.03
CA ARG A 118 9.58 19.95 -9.90
C ARG A 118 9.40 21.28 -9.16
N SER A 119 9.03 22.36 -9.87
CA SER A 119 8.75 23.66 -9.26
C SER A 119 7.42 23.74 -8.53
N LYS A 120 6.59 22.71 -8.63
CA LYS A 120 5.28 22.62 -7.97
C LYS A 120 5.30 21.72 -6.75
N ILE A 121 6.46 21.22 -6.36
CA ILE A 121 6.66 20.44 -5.14
C ILE A 121 7.76 21.07 -4.28
N SER A 122 7.62 20.93 -2.97
CA SER A 122 8.69 21.24 -2.02
C SER A 122 8.99 20.01 -1.18
N ILE A 123 10.24 19.57 -1.16
CA ILE A 123 10.69 18.36 -0.45
C ILE A 123 11.40 18.78 0.82
N HIS A 124 10.81 18.42 1.96
CA HIS A 124 11.35 18.61 3.29
C HIS A 124 11.82 17.27 3.86
N VAL A 125 13.10 17.15 4.19
CA VAL A 125 13.68 15.94 4.80
C VAL A 125 14.11 16.23 6.22
N LEU A 126 13.44 15.60 7.18
CA LEU A 126 13.83 15.62 8.60
C LEU A 126 14.77 14.45 8.90
N PHE A 127 16.03 14.77 9.18
CA PHE A 127 16.98 13.84 9.78
C PHE A 127 16.67 13.73 11.27
N ALA A 128 15.81 12.78 11.62
CA ALA A 128 15.23 12.60 12.95
C ALA A 128 16.20 11.87 13.90
N LEU A 129 17.40 12.42 14.04
CA LEU A 129 18.43 12.01 14.99
C LEU A 129 18.86 13.22 15.82
N THR A 130 19.05 13.04 17.13
CA THR A 130 19.65 14.07 18.00
C THR A 130 21.06 14.46 17.58
N THR A 131 21.74 13.62 16.79
CA THR A 131 22.98 13.96 16.11
C THR A 131 22.86 13.61 14.63
N PRO A 132 22.47 14.57 13.77
CA PRO A 132 22.19 14.32 12.35
C PRO A 132 23.35 13.69 11.58
N SER A 133 24.59 14.07 11.89
CA SER A 133 25.81 13.53 11.27
C SER A 133 26.01 12.02 11.49
N ASN A 134 25.27 11.40 12.40
CA ASN A 134 25.28 9.94 12.55
C ASN A 134 24.54 9.23 11.41
N HIS A 135 23.69 9.93 10.67
CA HIS A 135 23.03 9.41 9.48
C HIS A 135 24.02 9.39 8.30
N PRO A 136 24.26 8.24 7.64
CA PRO A 136 25.23 8.14 6.55
C PRO A 136 25.00 9.14 5.42
N ASP A 137 23.74 9.38 5.06
CA ASP A 137 23.41 10.25 3.94
C ASP A 137 23.41 11.76 4.26
N TYR A 138 23.48 12.16 5.54
CA TYR A 138 23.29 13.57 5.92
C TYR A 138 24.27 14.52 5.21
N ASN A 139 25.54 14.12 5.12
CA ASN A 139 26.63 14.93 4.56
C ASN A 139 26.87 14.70 3.06
N TYR A 140 26.02 13.92 2.37
CA TYR A 140 26.21 13.71 0.95
C TYR A 140 25.82 14.95 0.14
N PRO A 141 26.56 15.33 -0.92
CA PRO A 141 26.24 16.54 -1.70
C PRO A 141 24.83 16.56 -2.28
N TRP A 142 24.30 15.39 -2.66
CA TRP A 142 22.96 15.29 -3.24
C TRP A 142 21.87 15.81 -2.31
N THR A 143 22.02 15.73 -0.98
CA THR A 143 20.98 16.17 -0.03
C THR A 143 20.70 17.66 -0.23
N THR A 144 21.75 18.49 -0.24
CA THR A 144 21.64 19.96 -0.41
C THR A 144 21.28 20.39 -1.83
N ASN A 145 21.40 19.48 -2.79
CA ASN A 145 21.23 19.76 -4.21
C ASN A 145 19.86 19.33 -4.74
N ALA A 146 19.30 18.25 -4.20
CA ALA A 146 18.05 17.63 -4.65
C ALA A 146 16.83 17.99 -3.79
N VAL A 147 17.05 18.28 -2.49
CA VAL A 147 16.02 18.56 -1.49
C VAL A 147 15.89 20.07 -1.28
N ASP A 148 14.66 20.56 -1.07
CA ASP A 148 14.40 22.00 -0.85
C ASP A 148 14.72 22.41 0.59
N ARG A 149 14.36 21.58 1.58
CA ARG A 149 14.69 21.83 2.99
C ARG A 149 15.25 20.60 3.69
N ILE A 150 16.45 20.76 4.25
CA ILE A 150 17.05 19.79 5.17
C ILE A 150 16.77 20.27 6.59
N LEU A 151 16.15 19.41 7.39
CA LEU A 151 15.67 19.72 8.72
C LEU A 151 16.33 18.81 9.75
N THR A 152 16.59 19.37 10.92
CA THR A 152 17.09 18.71 12.13
C THR A 152 16.28 19.19 13.33
N TYR A 153 16.35 18.49 14.47
CA TYR A 153 15.67 18.95 15.68
C TYR A 153 16.11 20.35 16.12
N ASP A 154 17.39 20.70 15.92
CA ASP A 154 17.92 22.02 16.26
C ASP A 154 17.30 23.10 15.36
N THR A 155 17.19 22.86 14.05
CA THR A 155 16.53 23.82 13.13
C THR A 155 15.04 24.01 13.43
N LEU A 156 14.42 23.04 14.11
CA LEU A 156 13.00 23.07 14.49
C LEU A 156 12.77 23.49 15.94
N ASN A 157 13.83 23.85 16.68
CA ASN A 157 13.77 24.17 18.11
C ASN A 157 13.07 23.07 18.95
N ALA A 158 13.24 21.80 18.57
CA ALA A 158 12.68 20.67 19.31
C ALA A 158 13.56 20.32 20.53
N SER A 159 12.96 19.70 21.57
CA SER A 159 13.68 19.36 22.80
C SER A 159 14.65 18.18 22.60
N THR A 160 15.88 18.49 22.23
CA THR A 160 16.95 17.50 22.00
C THR A 160 17.23 16.61 23.22
N PRO A 161 17.24 17.10 24.48
CA PRO A 161 17.47 16.23 25.64
C PRO A 161 16.40 15.15 25.82
N TYR A 162 15.12 15.50 25.60
CA TYR A 162 14.02 14.54 25.70
C TYR A 162 14.07 13.51 24.57
N LEU A 163 14.27 13.98 23.33
CA LEU A 163 14.39 13.12 22.16
C LEU A 163 15.57 12.16 22.26
N GLN A 164 16.66 12.56 22.92
CA GLN A 164 17.79 11.68 23.16
C GLN A 164 17.44 10.51 24.09
N VAL A 165 16.56 10.73 25.06
CA VAL A 165 16.04 9.65 25.92
C VAL A 165 15.17 8.69 25.11
N LEU A 166 14.30 9.21 24.24
CA LEU A 166 13.45 8.38 23.39
C LEU A 166 14.29 7.56 22.39
N GLU A 167 15.33 8.16 21.81
CA GLU A 167 16.24 7.50 20.85
C GLU A 167 17.02 6.32 21.43
N ARG A 168 17.42 6.40 22.70
CA ARG A 168 18.19 5.32 23.36
C ARG A 168 17.34 4.11 23.73
N SER A 169 16.02 4.21 23.62
CA SER A 169 15.09 3.20 24.12
C SER A 169 14.15 2.72 23.02
N ASN A 170 14.29 1.45 22.63
CA ASN A 170 13.36 0.80 21.70
C ASN A 170 11.89 0.84 22.18
N LYS A 171 11.66 1.01 23.50
CA LYS A 171 10.31 1.09 24.10
C LYS A 171 9.54 2.35 23.69
N TYR A 172 10.23 3.48 23.50
CA TYR A 172 9.59 4.77 23.19
C TYR A 172 9.53 5.08 21.71
N THR A 173 9.79 4.07 20.87
CA THR A 173 9.73 4.20 19.41
C THR A 173 8.41 4.79 18.89
N PRO A 174 7.22 4.35 19.35
CA PRO A 174 5.96 4.90 18.86
C PRO A 174 5.81 6.39 19.18
N GLU A 175 6.26 6.81 20.37
CA GLU A 175 6.19 8.19 20.83
C GLU A 175 7.08 9.10 19.97
N LYS A 176 8.35 8.73 19.80
CA LYS A 176 9.28 9.45 18.94
C LYS A 176 8.74 9.57 17.51
N SER A 177 8.19 8.49 16.95
CA SER A 177 7.59 8.53 15.61
C SER A 177 6.45 9.53 15.48
N LEU A 178 5.60 9.67 16.51
CA LEU A 178 4.53 10.67 16.51
C LEU A 178 5.10 12.09 16.52
N ILE A 179 6.13 12.33 17.32
CA ILE A 179 6.84 13.62 17.37
C ILE A 179 7.44 13.96 16.00
N ASP A 180 8.20 13.04 15.42
CA ASP A 180 8.89 13.26 14.14
C ASP A 180 7.90 13.53 13.01
N TYR A 181 6.81 12.77 12.97
CA TYR A 181 5.75 12.94 11.97
C TYR A 181 5.06 14.30 12.11
N ARG A 182 4.73 14.70 13.35
CA ARG A 182 4.13 16.01 13.65
C ARG A 182 5.08 17.16 13.29
N LEU A 183 6.37 17.03 13.60
CA LEU A 183 7.39 18.02 13.24
C LEU A 183 7.47 18.18 11.71
N SER A 184 7.51 17.07 10.97
CA SER A 184 7.54 17.09 9.51
C SER A 184 6.28 17.74 8.92
N LEU A 185 5.08 17.37 9.37
CA LEU A 185 3.82 18.02 8.98
C LEU A 185 3.83 19.53 9.26
N ASN A 186 4.29 19.92 10.45
CA ASN A 186 4.36 21.32 10.84
C ASN A 186 5.30 22.13 9.92
N THR A 187 6.39 21.53 9.42
CA THR A 187 7.28 22.22 8.49
C THR A 187 6.62 22.51 7.15
N CYS A 188 5.83 21.58 6.62
CA CYS A 188 5.04 21.80 5.42
C CYS A 188 3.95 22.85 5.66
N TYR A 189 3.28 22.77 6.81
CA TYR A 189 2.20 23.69 7.19
C TYR A 189 2.67 25.14 7.31
N THR A 190 3.81 25.37 7.95
CA THR A 190 4.35 26.71 8.20
C THR A 190 5.24 27.22 7.06
N GLY A 191 5.89 26.31 6.33
CA GLY A 191 6.86 26.64 5.29
C GLY A 191 6.27 26.89 3.90
N THR A 192 5.06 26.41 3.65
CA THR A 192 4.42 26.43 2.32
C THR A 192 2.94 26.79 2.40
N ASP A 193 2.37 27.27 1.29
CA ASP A 193 0.91 27.46 1.14
C ASP A 193 0.19 26.26 0.50
N ALA A 194 0.90 25.12 0.38
CA ALA A 194 0.42 23.98 -0.38
C ALA A 194 -0.95 23.47 0.11
N PRO A 195 -1.89 23.17 -0.80
CA PRO A 195 -3.20 22.63 -0.44
C PRO A 195 -3.12 21.17 0.03
N TYR A 196 -2.06 20.44 -0.34
CA TYR A 196 -1.88 19.03 -0.03
C TYR A 196 -0.47 18.73 0.48
N PHE A 197 -0.37 17.86 1.47
CA PHE A 197 0.90 17.39 2.03
C PHE A 197 1.05 15.89 1.82
N LEU A 198 2.13 15.46 1.17
CA LEU A 198 2.51 14.05 1.04
C LEU A 198 3.52 13.69 2.12
N MET A 199 3.12 12.82 3.04
CA MET A 199 4.03 12.25 4.05
C MET A 199 4.57 10.92 3.57
N LEU A 200 5.90 10.77 3.63
CA LEU A 200 6.61 9.57 3.21
C LEU A 200 7.51 9.01 4.31
N GLU A 201 7.61 7.69 4.35
CA GLU A 201 8.74 7.00 4.99
C GLU A 201 9.98 7.07 4.09
N ASP A 202 11.17 6.93 4.69
CA ASP A 202 12.46 7.05 3.99
C ASP A 202 12.87 5.81 3.18
N ASP A 203 12.01 4.79 3.10
CA ASP A 203 12.25 3.52 2.43
C ASP A 203 11.17 3.16 1.41
N VAL A 204 10.77 4.16 0.61
CA VAL A 204 9.82 4.00 -0.48
C VAL A 204 10.45 4.24 -1.85
N VAL A 205 9.82 3.72 -2.90
CA VAL A 205 10.14 4.05 -4.29
C VAL A 205 8.87 4.46 -5.03
N ALA A 206 8.94 5.56 -5.78
CA ALA A 206 7.80 6.09 -6.52
C ALA A 206 7.70 5.51 -7.94
N GLN A 207 6.47 5.36 -8.44
CA GLN A 207 6.18 5.14 -9.86
C GLN A 207 6.74 6.31 -10.69
N ARG A 208 7.14 6.07 -11.94
CA ARG A 208 7.72 7.11 -12.80
C ARG A 208 6.80 8.33 -13.02
N SER A 209 5.49 8.10 -13.10
CA SER A 209 4.47 9.14 -13.30
C SER A 209 3.68 9.46 -12.02
N TRP A 210 4.23 9.17 -10.83
CA TRP A 210 3.53 9.31 -9.54
C TRP A 210 2.88 10.69 -9.36
N TYR A 211 3.57 11.77 -9.74
CA TYR A 211 3.11 13.14 -9.52
C TYR A 211 1.86 13.46 -10.35
N GLU A 212 1.88 13.16 -11.65
CA GLU A 212 0.75 13.40 -12.55
C GLU A 212 -0.46 12.56 -12.14
N THR A 213 -0.24 11.28 -11.84
CA THR A 213 -1.31 10.38 -11.39
C THR A 213 -1.90 10.86 -10.07
N THR A 214 -1.07 11.25 -9.09
CA THR A 214 -1.52 11.69 -7.77
C THR A 214 -2.29 13.01 -7.85
N THR A 215 -1.76 14.01 -8.57
CA THR A 215 -2.44 15.32 -8.71
C THR A 215 -3.74 15.21 -9.49
N THR A 216 -3.80 14.34 -10.51
CA THR A 216 -5.05 14.04 -11.23
C THR A 216 -6.07 13.39 -10.31
N ALA A 217 -5.66 12.41 -9.49
CA ALA A 217 -6.53 11.75 -8.53
C ALA A 217 -7.12 12.74 -7.53
N ILE A 218 -6.29 13.63 -6.98
CA ILE A 218 -6.72 14.67 -6.05
C ILE A 218 -7.79 15.57 -6.67
N ARG A 219 -7.55 16.08 -7.90
CA ARG A 219 -8.51 16.92 -8.61
C ARG A 219 -9.84 16.22 -8.86
N GLN A 220 -9.82 14.92 -9.16
CA GLN A 220 -11.03 14.12 -9.35
C GLN A 220 -11.77 13.89 -8.02
N ILE A 221 -11.06 13.67 -6.91
CA ILE A 221 -11.66 13.58 -5.57
C ILE A 221 -12.37 14.89 -5.22
N GLU A 222 -11.74 16.05 -5.46
CA GLU A 222 -12.36 17.35 -5.24
C GLU A 222 -13.61 17.56 -6.11
N GLU A 223 -13.56 17.16 -7.38
CA GLU A 223 -14.70 17.23 -8.28
C GLU A 223 -15.85 16.31 -7.85
N TRP A 224 -15.53 15.07 -7.46
CA TRP A 224 -16.52 14.12 -6.97
C TRP A 224 -17.11 14.51 -5.62
N SER A 225 -16.30 15.12 -4.74
CA SER A 225 -16.75 15.71 -3.49
C SER A 225 -17.77 16.83 -3.75
N ARG A 226 -17.48 17.75 -4.68
CA ARG A 226 -18.43 18.80 -5.10
C ARG A 226 -19.73 18.25 -5.69
N ARG A 227 -19.68 17.06 -6.31
CA ARG A 227 -20.84 16.37 -6.89
C ARG A 227 -21.57 15.46 -5.88
N GLY A 228 -21.08 15.34 -4.64
CA GLY A 228 -21.65 14.46 -3.61
C GLY A 228 -21.45 12.96 -3.84
N ILE A 229 -20.48 12.58 -4.68
CA ILE A 229 -20.14 11.17 -4.95
C ILE A 229 -19.18 10.62 -3.90
N VAL A 230 -18.23 11.44 -3.45
CA VAL A 230 -17.26 11.15 -2.38
C VAL A 230 -17.56 12.08 -1.21
N SER A 231 -17.38 11.59 0.03
CA SER A 231 -17.50 12.46 1.21
C SER A 231 -16.48 13.60 1.12
N PRO A 232 -16.89 14.86 1.38
CA PRO A 232 -15.93 15.96 1.51
C PRO A 232 -14.98 15.75 2.70
N ASP A 233 -15.41 14.99 3.71
CA ASP A 233 -14.66 14.70 4.91
C ASP A 233 -13.85 13.40 4.79
N TRP A 234 -12.76 13.47 4.01
CA TRP A 234 -11.74 12.43 3.94
C TRP A 234 -10.45 12.87 4.64
N LEU A 235 -9.77 11.92 5.29
CA LEU A 235 -8.55 12.18 6.06
C LEU A 235 -7.31 12.20 5.17
N TYR A 236 -7.13 11.17 4.35
CA TYR A 236 -5.97 11.03 3.47
C TYR A 236 -6.27 10.21 2.22
N LEU A 237 -5.41 10.38 1.20
CA LEU A 237 -5.29 9.52 0.04
C LEU A 237 -4.01 8.68 0.17
N ARG A 238 -4.18 7.36 0.23
CA ARG A 238 -3.10 6.38 0.36
C ARG A 238 -2.52 6.06 -1.01
N LEU A 239 -1.20 6.24 -1.15
CA LEU A 239 -0.44 5.95 -2.38
C LEU A 239 0.24 4.58 -2.38
N PHE A 240 0.34 3.94 -1.22
CA PHE A 240 0.87 2.59 -1.05
C PHE A 240 -0.13 1.72 -0.28
N TRP A 241 -0.42 0.53 -0.78
CA TRP A 241 -1.19 -0.49 -0.08
C TRP A 241 -0.67 -1.88 -0.45
N THR A 242 -0.98 -2.89 0.37
CA THR A 242 -0.54 -4.28 0.14
C THR A 242 -1.73 -5.23 0.14
N GLU A 243 -1.69 -6.18 -0.79
CA GLU A 243 -2.65 -7.26 -1.00
C GLU A 243 -2.76 -8.17 0.22
N LYS A 244 -1.74 -8.18 1.10
CA LYS A 244 -1.71 -8.97 2.33
C LYS A 244 -2.93 -8.74 3.22
N PHE A 245 -3.45 -7.51 3.26
CA PHE A 245 -4.62 -7.16 4.07
C PHE A 245 -5.95 -7.25 3.29
N LEU A 246 -5.91 -7.55 1.99
CA LEU A 246 -7.09 -7.67 1.13
C LEU A 246 -7.59 -9.12 1.00
N GLY A 247 -7.20 -9.99 1.95
CA GLY A 247 -7.59 -11.40 1.98
C GLY A 247 -9.05 -11.64 2.38
N TRP A 248 -9.34 -12.90 2.70
CA TRP A 248 -10.62 -13.31 3.28
C TRP A 248 -10.69 -12.86 4.74
N ASN A 249 -11.63 -11.98 5.08
CA ASN A 249 -11.76 -11.40 6.41
C ASN A 249 -12.78 -12.19 7.24
N SER A 250 -12.43 -12.55 8.47
CA SER A 250 -13.31 -13.29 9.37
C SER A 250 -14.58 -12.52 9.72
N GLU A 251 -14.53 -11.20 9.69
CA GLU A 251 -15.67 -10.30 9.96
C GLU A 251 -16.82 -10.51 8.96
N SER A 252 -16.51 -10.88 7.72
CA SER A 252 -17.48 -11.11 6.65
C SER A 252 -17.92 -12.58 6.53
N TRP A 253 -17.67 -13.44 7.53
CA TRP A 253 -17.98 -14.87 7.46
C TRP A 253 -19.45 -15.17 7.12
N ARG A 254 -20.38 -14.34 7.62
CA ARG A 254 -21.82 -14.50 7.37
C ARG A 254 -22.14 -14.35 5.89
N GLU A 255 -21.53 -13.35 5.25
CA GLU A 255 -21.70 -13.10 3.83
C GLU A 255 -21.11 -14.25 3.01
N TYR A 256 -19.90 -14.70 3.34
CA TYR A 256 -19.25 -15.82 2.69
C TYR A 256 -20.07 -17.11 2.79
N PHE A 257 -20.64 -17.36 3.96
CA PHE A 257 -21.52 -18.50 4.21
C PHE A 257 -22.81 -18.41 3.38
N LEU A 258 -23.45 -17.23 3.35
CA LEU A 258 -24.66 -17.01 2.56
C LEU A 258 -24.41 -17.23 1.06
N TRP A 259 -23.33 -16.69 0.50
CA TRP A 259 -22.97 -16.92 -0.91
C TRP A 259 -22.65 -18.39 -1.20
N SER A 260 -21.97 -19.07 -0.27
CA SER A 260 -21.70 -20.51 -0.38
C SER A 260 -22.97 -21.35 -0.37
N LEU A 261 -23.95 -20.97 0.47
CA LEU A 261 -25.25 -21.60 0.54
C LEU A 261 -26.07 -21.34 -0.73
N LEU A 262 -26.09 -20.10 -1.22
CA LEU A 262 -26.75 -19.72 -2.47
C LEU A 262 -26.16 -20.45 -3.68
N ALA A 263 -24.83 -20.55 -3.77
CA ALA A 263 -24.16 -21.30 -4.84
C ALA A 263 -24.55 -22.79 -4.80
N THR A 264 -24.52 -23.40 -3.61
CA THR A 264 -24.91 -24.80 -3.42
C THR A 264 -26.40 -25.02 -3.74
N GLY A 265 -27.27 -24.13 -3.28
CA GLY A 265 -28.71 -24.16 -3.56
C GLY A 265 -29.03 -23.98 -5.04
N THR A 266 -28.29 -23.11 -5.74
CA THR A 266 -28.43 -22.91 -7.18
C THR A 266 -28.06 -24.19 -7.94
N VAL A 267 -26.95 -24.83 -7.58
CA VAL A 267 -26.55 -26.12 -8.19
C VAL A 267 -27.58 -27.21 -7.91
N ALA A 268 -28.13 -27.26 -6.69
CA ALA A 268 -29.21 -28.18 -6.36
C ALA A 268 -30.47 -27.92 -7.21
N GLY A 269 -30.89 -26.66 -7.32
CA GLY A 269 -32.04 -26.24 -8.12
C GLY A 269 -31.87 -26.56 -9.61
N VAL A 270 -30.73 -26.20 -10.20
CA VAL A 270 -30.38 -26.54 -11.59
C VAL A 270 -30.36 -28.06 -11.78
N GLY A 271 -29.81 -28.81 -10.83
CA GLY A 271 -29.82 -30.27 -10.85
C GLY A 271 -31.24 -30.85 -10.84
N LEU A 272 -32.14 -30.33 -10.00
CA LEU A 272 -33.54 -30.75 -9.94
C LEU A 272 -34.31 -30.42 -11.23
N VAL A 273 -34.08 -29.24 -11.81
CA VAL A 273 -34.68 -28.84 -13.08
C VAL A 273 -34.16 -29.70 -14.22
N ALA A 274 -32.84 -29.88 -14.33
CA ALA A 274 -32.21 -30.73 -15.34
C ALA A 274 -32.70 -32.18 -15.25
N ARG A 275 -32.92 -32.69 -14.04
CA ARG A 275 -33.55 -33.99 -13.83
C ARG A 275 -34.99 -34.04 -14.37
N ARG A 276 -35.75 -32.94 -14.36
CA ARG A 276 -37.10 -32.93 -14.92
C ARG A 276 -37.11 -32.83 -16.44
N THR A 277 -36.11 -32.16 -17.03
CA THR A 277 -36.12 -31.81 -18.46
C THR A 277 -35.24 -32.71 -19.34
N VAL A 278 -34.19 -33.32 -18.79
CA VAL A 278 -33.18 -34.08 -19.57
C VAL A 278 -33.16 -35.55 -19.18
N LYS A 279 -33.40 -36.45 -20.14
CA LYS A 279 -33.42 -37.91 -19.92
C LYS A 279 -32.09 -38.44 -19.35
N LEU A 280 -30.95 -37.96 -19.85
CA LEU A 280 -29.63 -38.36 -19.35
C LEU A 280 -29.42 -37.96 -17.87
N ALA A 281 -29.96 -36.81 -17.47
CA ALA A 281 -29.87 -36.29 -16.11
C ALA A 281 -30.76 -37.10 -15.14
N GLN A 282 -31.90 -37.61 -15.60
CA GLN A 282 -32.78 -38.51 -14.82
C GLN A 282 -32.07 -39.78 -14.35
N GLU A 283 -31.19 -40.33 -15.19
CA GLU A 283 -30.46 -41.56 -14.89
C GLU A 283 -29.26 -41.35 -13.95
N ILE A 284 -28.78 -40.11 -13.81
CA ILE A 284 -27.58 -39.78 -13.02
C ILE A 284 -27.95 -39.12 -11.68
N LEU A 285 -28.86 -38.14 -11.69
CA LEU A 285 -29.21 -37.31 -10.54
C LEU A 285 -30.26 -37.96 -9.63
N SER A 286 -29.91 -39.09 -9.02
CA SER A 286 -30.68 -39.63 -7.89
C SER A 286 -30.56 -38.70 -6.67
N ASN A 287 -31.49 -38.81 -5.70
CA ASN A 287 -31.44 -37.96 -4.48
C ASN A 287 -30.11 -38.14 -3.73
N SER A 288 -29.62 -39.38 -3.62
CA SER A 288 -28.34 -39.68 -2.98
C SER A 288 -27.16 -39.08 -3.75
N PHE A 289 -27.19 -39.11 -5.09
CA PHE A 289 -26.13 -38.54 -5.92
C PHE A 289 -26.14 -37.00 -5.90
N LEU A 290 -27.34 -36.39 -5.92
CA LEU A 290 -27.48 -34.94 -5.75
C LEU A 290 -26.99 -34.50 -4.36
N GLY A 291 -27.29 -35.27 -3.32
CA GLY A 291 -26.71 -35.07 -1.98
C GLY A 291 -25.19 -35.12 -1.99
N LEU A 292 -24.59 -36.12 -2.65
CA LEU A 292 -23.13 -36.19 -2.81
C LEU A 292 -22.55 -34.96 -3.52
N VAL A 293 -23.18 -34.51 -4.61
CA VAL A 293 -22.73 -33.30 -5.32
C VAL A 293 -22.81 -32.06 -4.42
N CYS A 294 -23.91 -31.87 -3.71
CA CYS A 294 -24.13 -30.68 -2.88
C CYS A 294 -23.31 -30.67 -1.59
N PHE A 295 -23.07 -31.83 -0.96
CA PHE A 295 -22.40 -31.93 0.34
C PHE A 295 -20.93 -32.38 0.27
N VAL A 296 -20.44 -32.79 -0.91
CA VAL A 296 -19.03 -33.16 -1.11
C VAL A 296 -18.41 -32.38 -2.25
N CYS A 297 -18.91 -32.52 -3.48
CA CYS A 297 -18.28 -31.88 -4.64
C CYS A 297 -18.32 -30.34 -4.55
N MET A 298 -19.46 -29.76 -4.16
CA MET A 298 -19.61 -28.31 -4.01
C MET A 298 -18.71 -27.74 -2.89
N PRO A 299 -18.71 -28.29 -1.66
CA PRO A 299 -17.76 -27.88 -0.63
C PRO A 299 -16.29 -27.99 -1.06
N MET A 300 -15.90 -29.00 -1.84
CA MET A 300 -14.54 -29.08 -2.37
C MET A 300 -14.20 -27.92 -3.31
N VAL A 301 -15.08 -27.59 -4.26
CA VAL A 301 -14.86 -26.47 -5.19
C VAL A 301 -14.88 -25.12 -4.46
N ILE A 302 -15.81 -24.93 -3.52
CA ILE A 302 -15.87 -23.73 -2.67
C ILE A 302 -14.59 -23.61 -1.83
N GLY A 303 -14.14 -24.71 -1.23
CA GLY A 303 -12.88 -24.78 -0.49
C GLY A 303 -11.70 -24.38 -1.36
N LEU A 304 -11.65 -24.84 -2.62
CA LEU A 304 -10.61 -24.45 -3.57
C LEU A 304 -10.69 -22.96 -3.94
N TYR A 305 -11.89 -22.39 -4.08
CA TYR A 305 -12.10 -20.95 -4.32
C TYR A 305 -11.52 -20.10 -3.17
N PHE A 306 -11.82 -20.45 -1.92
CA PHE A 306 -11.23 -19.77 -0.76
C PHE A 306 -9.72 -20.00 -0.67
N ALA A 307 -9.26 -21.24 -0.90
CA ALA A 307 -7.85 -21.59 -0.86
C ALA A 307 -7.02 -20.89 -1.95
N SER A 308 -7.63 -20.50 -3.07
CA SER A 308 -6.97 -19.72 -4.13
C SER A 308 -6.67 -18.29 -3.70
N GLY A 309 -7.29 -17.78 -2.64
CA GLY A 309 -7.06 -16.42 -2.16
C GLY A 309 -7.93 -15.40 -2.89
N ARG A 310 -8.33 -14.36 -2.15
CA ARG A 310 -9.33 -13.38 -2.58
C ARG A 310 -8.84 -12.54 -3.76
N VAL A 311 -7.58 -12.11 -3.73
CA VAL A 311 -7.01 -11.21 -4.75
C VAL A 311 -6.92 -11.91 -6.10
N THR A 312 -6.62 -13.22 -6.11
CA THR A 312 -6.60 -14.03 -7.33
C THR A 312 -7.99 -14.20 -7.93
N VAL A 313 -8.99 -14.57 -7.12
CA VAL A 313 -10.32 -14.96 -7.63
C VAL A 313 -11.29 -13.79 -7.81
N GLN A 314 -11.19 -12.73 -7.00
CA GLN A 314 -12.01 -11.52 -7.10
C GLN A 314 -11.34 -10.39 -7.89
N ARG A 315 -10.18 -10.66 -8.50
CA ARG A 315 -9.26 -9.72 -9.15
C ARG A 315 -8.62 -8.71 -8.18
N PRO A 316 -7.42 -8.19 -8.51
CA PRO A 316 -6.85 -7.05 -7.79
C PRO A 316 -7.78 -5.83 -7.86
N MET A 317 -7.55 -4.87 -6.95
CA MET A 317 -8.33 -3.64 -6.90
C MET A 317 -8.35 -2.98 -8.28
N LYS A 318 -9.55 -2.83 -8.85
CA LYS A 318 -9.74 -2.20 -10.16
C LYS A 318 -9.07 -0.81 -10.18
N PRO A 319 -8.58 -0.33 -11.32
CA PRO A 319 -8.02 1.00 -11.40
C PRO A 319 -9.03 2.08 -10.96
N GLY A 320 -8.55 3.12 -10.28
CA GLY A 320 -9.35 4.21 -9.74
C GLY A 320 -9.12 4.47 -8.26
N ILE A 321 -10.01 5.27 -7.66
CA ILE A 321 -9.96 5.63 -6.23
C ILE A 321 -10.93 4.75 -5.47
N HIS A 322 -10.45 4.13 -4.39
CA HIS A 322 -11.24 3.26 -3.54
C HIS A 322 -11.41 3.88 -2.17
N ARG A 323 -12.61 3.74 -1.59
CA ARG A 323 -12.78 3.94 -0.17
C ARG A 323 -12.18 2.75 0.58
N MET A 324 -11.22 3.00 1.45
CA MET A 324 -10.45 2.00 2.19
C MET A 324 -10.45 2.34 3.68
N ASN A 325 -11.65 2.34 4.28
CA ASN A 325 -11.85 2.62 5.71
C ASN A 325 -11.44 1.47 6.63
N ALA A 326 -11.31 0.26 6.09
CA ALA A 326 -10.91 -0.93 6.81
C ALA A 326 -9.85 -1.69 6.00
N HIS A 327 -9.05 -2.49 6.71
CA HIS A 327 -7.99 -3.33 6.13
C HIS A 327 -6.94 -2.56 5.30
N GLY A 328 -6.90 -1.24 5.43
CA GLY A 328 -5.75 -0.45 5.03
C GLY A 328 -4.62 -0.69 6.02
N CYS A 329 -3.39 -0.76 5.53
CA CYS A 329 -2.23 -0.67 6.39
C CYS A 329 -1.39 0.54 6.05
N CYS A 330 -0.69 0.97 7.10
CA CYS A 330 0.63 1.54 7.08
C CYS A 330 0.69 3.00 6.58
N SER A 331 1.75 3.67 6.98
CA SER A 331 1.95 5.12 6.83
C SER A 331 3.03 5.50 5.82
N GLN A 332 3.44 4.58 4.94
CA GLN A 332 4.58 4.78 4.04
C GLN A 332 4.37 5.93 3.06
N ALA A 333 3.14 6.12 2.58
CA ALA A 333 2.82 7.19 1.64
C ALA A 333 1.36 7.63 1.73
N LEU A 334 1.13 8.76 2.39
CA LEU A 334 -0.20 9.32 2.64
C LEU A 334 -0.24 10.80 2.23
N VAL A 335 -1.23 11.18 1.42
CA VAL A 335 -1.50 12.59 1.07
C VAL A 335 -2.63 13.12 1.95
N PHE A 336 -2.39 14.22 2.64
CA PHE A 336 -3.36 14.90 3.49
C PHE A 336 -3.80 16.23 2.88
N PRO A 337 -5.10 16.57 2.91
CA PRO A 337 -5.55 17.94 2.70
C PRO A 337 -5.01 18.84 3.81
N ARG A 338 -4.54 20.04 3.44
CA ARG A 338 -4.01 21.04 4.39
C ARG A 338 -4.97 21.30 5.56
N GLU A 339 -6.27 21.36 5.27
CA GLU A 339 -7.33 21.59 6.26
C GLU A 339 -7.37 20.56 7.39
N LYS A 340 -6.97 19.30 7.13
CA LYS A 340 -6.99 18.24 8.14
C LYS A 340 -5.71 18.23 9.00
N VAL A 341 -4.64 18.88 8.56
CA VAL A 341 -3.32 18.82 9.21
C VAL A 341 -3.31 19.38 10.63
N PRO A 342 -3.92 20.54 10.95
CA PRO A 342 -3.98 21.03 12.34
C PRO A 342 -4.60 20.01 13.30
N ARG A 343 -5.71 19.39 12.89
CA ARG A 343 -6.41 18.36 13.67
C ARG A 343 -5.56 17.11 13.86
N ILE A 344 -4.86 16.67 12.80
CA ILE A 344 -3.93 15.54 12.88
C ILE A 344 -2.80 15.84 13.88
N MET A 345 -2.19 17.02 13.81
CA MET A 345 -1.10 17.41 14.71
C MET A 345 -1.55 17.48 16.18
N GLU A 346 -2.74 18.04 16.43
CA GLU A 346 -3.35 18.07 17.77
C GLU A 346 -3.58 16.66 18.32
N TYR A 347 -4.17 15.78 17.51
CA TYR A 347 -4.47 14.42 17.93
C TYR A 347 -3.20 13.58 18.16
N MET A 348 -2.18 13.74 17.31
CA MET A 348 -0.89 13.09 17.51
C MET A 348 -0.22 13.54 18.80
N LYS A 349 -0.28 14.83 19.14
CA LYS A 349 0.22 15.34 20.41
C LYS A 349 -0.52 14.73 21.60
N LYS A 350 -1.85 14.62 21.53
CA LYS A 350 -2.65 13.94 22.56
C LYS A 350 -2.24 12.47 22.74
N MET A 351 -1.89 11.78 21.65
CA MET A 351 -1.48 10.36 21.68
C MET A 351 -0.02 10.13 22.07
N GLU A 352 0.84 11.13 21.83
CA GLU A 352 2.20 11.22 22.36
C GLU A 352 2.17 11.19 23.89
N ASP A 353 1.29 11.98 24.51
CA ASP A 353 1.13 12.09 25.97
C ASP A 353 0.42 10.87 26.62
N ALA A 354 -0.01 9.88 25.83
CA ALA A 354 -0.74 8.72 26.35
C ALA A 354 0.20 7.74 27.06
N THR A 355 -0.31 7.02 28.08
CA THR A 355 0.46 6.01 28.84
C THR A 355 1.06 4.91 27.97
N THR A 356 0.42 4.61 26.83
CA THR A 356 0.92 3.66 25.83
C THR A 356 0.79 4.23 24.42
N PRO A 357 1.78 5.02 23.96
CA PRO A 357 1.76 5.62 22.64
C PRO A 357 1.64 4.54 21.56
N LYS A 358 0.77 4.80 20.58
CA LYS A 358 0.56 3.90 19.44
C LYS A 358 1.34 4.41 18.23
N PRO A 359 1.74 3.54 17.30
CA PRO A 359 2.42 3.99 16.10
C PRO A 359 1.54 4.91 15.24
N VAL A 360 2.16 5.64 14.31
CA VAL A 360 1.51 6.66 13.47
C VAL A 360 0.30 6.12 12.73
N ASP A 361 0.42 4.94 12.11
CA ASP A 361 -0.65 4.29 11.36
C ASP A 361 -1.91 4.07 12.22
N THR A 362 -1.74 3.46 13.40
CA THR A 362 -2.82 3.17 14.34
C THR A 362 -3.44 4.46 14.88
N THR A 363 -2.63 5.48 15.09
CA THR A 363 -3.09 6.79 15.56
C THR A 363 -3.96 7.49 14.51
N LEU A 364 -3.55 7.47 13.24
CA LEU A 364 -4.34 8.02 12.13
C LEU A 364 -5.65 7.25 11.92
N GLU A 365 -5.62 5.91 12.01
CA GLU A 365 -6.84 5.10 11.89
C GLU A 365 -7.84 5.37 13.03
N ARG A 366 -7.34 5.58 14.25
CA ARG A 366 -8.19 5.97 15.39
C ARG A 366 -8.80 7.35 15.17
N LEU A 367 -8.00 8.33 14.74
CA LEU A 367 -8.49 9.67 14.41
C LEU A 367 -9.61 9.60 13.36
N ALA A 368 -9.39 8.87 12.26
CA ALA A 368 -10.39 8.73 11.21
C ALA A 368 -11.68 8.05 11.72
N ASN A 369 -11.59 7.08 12.62
CA ASN A 369 -12.77 6.43 13.19
C ASN A 369 -13.52 7.34 14.17
N GLU A 370 -12.81 8.10 15.01
CA GLU A 370 -13.41 9.01 15.98
C GLU A 370 -14.08 10.20 15.29
N ASP A 371 -13.41 10.80 14.30
CA ASP A 371 -13.90 11.95 13.54
C ASP A 371 -14.76 11.54 12.32
N GLN A 372 -15.03 10.24 12.13
CA GLN A 372 -15.81 9.66 11.01
C GLN A 372 -15.31 10.08 9.61
N LEU A 373 -13.99 10.16 9.45
CA LEU A 373 -13.35 10.57 8.20
C LEU A 373 -13.13 9.37 7.26
N ASP A 374 -13.42 9.58 5.98
CA ASP A 374 -13.14 8.59 4.95
C ASP A 374 -11.64 8.50 4.66
N ARG A 375 -11.16 7.30 4.36
CA ARG A 375 -9.79 7.03 3.93
C ARG A 375 -9.83 6.53 2.51
N LEU A 376 -9.09 7.18 1.63
CA LEU A 376 -9.08 6.86 0.21
C LEU A 376 -7.77 6.15 -0.15
N ALA A 377 -7.79 5.31 -1.18
CA ALA A 377 -6.61 4.65 -1.73
C ALA A 377 -6.64 4.67 -3.25
N ILE A 378 -5.49 4.91 -3.88
CA ILE A 378 -5.36 4.87 -5.33
C ILE A 378 -4.93 3.49 -5.81
N SER A 379 -5.57 2.98 -6.86
CA SER A 379 -5.15 1.79 -7.60
C SER A 379 -4.91 2.14 -9.07
N PRO A 380 -3.78 1.73 -9.68
CA PRO A 380 -2.64 1.06 -9.04
C PRO A 380 -1.90 1.95 -8.02
N PRO A 381 -1.17 1.37 -7.06
CA PRO A 381 -0.40 2.13 -6.08
C PRO A 381 0.75 2.91 -6.73
N GLN A 382 0.99 4.13 -6.26
CA GLN A 382 2.00 5.04 -6.80
C GLN A 382 3.34 4.96 -6.09
N MET A 383 3.39 4.27 -4.94
CA MET A 383 4.59 4.08 -4.12
C MET A 383 4.73 2.60 -3.76
N GLN A 384 5.95 2.14 -3.54
CA GLN A 384 6.28 0.80 -3.05
C GLN A 384 7.23 0.86 -1.86
N HIS A 385 6.98 0.03 -0.85
CA HIS A 385 7.87 -0.12 0.29
C HIS A 385 9.08 -1.00 -0.07
N VAL A 386 10.28 -0.43 -0.04
CA VAL A 386 11.53 -1.13 -0.39
C VAL A 386 12.42 -1.42 0.84
N GLY A 387 12.00 -0.98 2.01
CA GLY A 387 12.67 -1.26 3.28
C GLY A 387 12.83 -2.76 3.52
N ALA A 388 14.08 -3.22 3.64
CA ALA A 388 14.39 -4.62 3.92
C ALA A 388 14.28 -5.00 5.41
N ALA A 389 14.34 -4.01 6.30
CA ALA A 389 14.13 -4.14 7.74
C ALA A 389 13.49 -2.85 8.28
N SER A 390 12.54 -3.01 9.20
CA SER A 390 12.09 -1.88 10.02
C SER A 390 13.24 -1.47 10.94
N TYR A 391 13.43 -0.17 11.18
CA TYR A 391 14.39 0.30 12.19
C TYR A 391 14.04 -0.20 13.62
N LYS A 392 12.87 -0.83 13.78
CA LYS A 392 12.33 -1.42 15.00
C LYS A 392 12.82 -2.85 15.31
N GLU A 393 13.63 -3.47 14.44
CA GLU A 393 14.07 -4.88 14.59
C GLU A 393 15.57 -5.05 14.95
N ASP A 394 15.87 -6.07 15.75
CA ASP A 394 17.23 -6.51 16.08
C ASP A 394 17.90 -7.23 14.89
N GLU A 395 19.14 -6.84 14.55
CA GLU A 395 19.95 -7.44 13.47
C GLU A 395 20.03 -8.98 13.51
N LYS A 396 20.00 -9.58 14.70
CA LYS A 396 20.16 -11.03 14.90
C LYS A 396 18.99 -11.86 14.36
N LYS A 397 17.80 -11.27 14.17
CA LYS A 397 16.64 -11.95 13.57
C LYS A 397 16.66 -11.95 12.05
N TRP A 398 17.64 -11.27 11.43
CA TRP A 398 17.68 -11.08 10.00
C TRP A 398 18.48 -12.18 9.29
N ARG A 399 17.83 -12.87 8.35
CA ARG A 399 18.49 -13.69 7.33
C ARG A 399 18.57 -12.87 6.04
N LYS A 400 19.80 -12.59 5.53
CA LYS A 400 20.02 -12.24 4.11
C LYS A 400 19.25 -13.28 3.31
N GLY A 401 18.17 -12.91 2.66
CA GLY A 401 17.57 -13.82 1.72
C GLY A 401 17.78 -13.37 0.30
N GLU A 402 17.08 -14.04 -0.61
CA GLU A 402 17.39 -14.12 -2.03
C GLU A 402 17.33 -12.78 -2.81
N TYR A 403 16.56 -11.80 -2.32
CA TYR A 403 16.38 -10.50 -2.98
C TYR A 403 16.93 -9.34 -2.15
N SER A 404 17.45 -8.33 -2.84
CA SER A 404 18.02 -7.10 -2.27
C SER A 404 16.98 -6.14 -1.67
N VAL A 405 15.72 -6.30 -2.05
CA VAL A 405 14.56 -5.52 -1.59
C VAL A 405 13.53 -6.51 -1.05
N ARG A 406 12.88 -6.21 0.10
CA ARG A 406 12.03 -7.19 0.78
C ARG A 406 10.68 -6.73 1.32
N GLY A 407 10.32 -5.45 1.31
CA GLY A 407 9.06 -4.97 1.92
C GLY A 407 8.88 -5.53 3.34
N ALA A 408 9.41 -4.84 4.35
CA ALA A 408 9.51 -5.37 5.72
C ALA A 408 8.22 -6.07 6.18
N HIS A 409 8.33 -7.25 6.78
CA HIS A 409 7.20 -8.10 7.22
C HIS A 409 6.23 -8.56 6.10
N GLY A 410 6.67 -8.60 4.85
CA GLY A 410 5.82 -8.95 3.71
C GLY A 410 4.84 -7.83 3.33
N VAL A 411 5.19 -6.59 3.68
CA VAL A 411 4.48 -5.38 3.26
C VAL A 411 4.98 -5.02 1.88
N TRP A 412 4.39 -5.67 0.87
CA TRP A 412 4.78 -5.58 -0.54
C TRP A 412 3.54 -5.35 -1.39
N SER A 413 3.59 -4.45 -2.37
CA SER A 413 2.49 -4.27 -3.32
C SER A 413 2.79 -5.05 -4.58
N MET A 414 2.02 -6.11 -4.85
CA MET A 414 2.14 -6.88 -6.08
C MET A 414 1.61 -6.08 -7.28
N GLU A 415 0.60 -5.23 -7.09
CA GLU A 415 0.08 -4.35 -8.14
C GLU A 415 1.06 -3.24 -8.52
N PHE A 416 1.88 -2.72 -7.60
CA PHE A 416 2.94 -1.77 -7.96
C PHE A 416 3.90 -2.37 -8.99
N GLU A 417 4.25 -3.65 -8.83
CA GLU A 417 5.13 -4.37 -9.74
C GLU A 417 4.55 -4.55 -11.14
N LYS A 418 3.25 -4.33 -11.35
CA LYS A 418 2.57 -4.46 -12.66
C LYS A 418 1.98 -3.16 -13.18
N ALA A 419 1.94 -2.12 -12.36
CA ALA A 419 1.27 -0.86 -12.68
C ALA A 419 1.78 -0.25 -14.00
N TYR A 420 3.08 -0.40 -14.30
CA TYR A 420 3.71 0.08 -15.53
C TYR A 420 3.20 -0.60 -16.82
N GLU A 421 2.62 -1.79 -16.72
CA GLU A 421 2.06 -2.53 -17.87
C GLU A 421 0.63 -2.06 -18.20
N SER A 422 -0.09 -1.62 -17.16
CA SER A 422 -1.51 -1.27 -17.24
C SER A 422 -1.78 0.17 -17.68
N VAL A 423 -0.78 1.06 -17.63
CA VAL A 423 -0.92 2.48 -17.94
C VAL A 423 0.07 2.85 -19.05
N PRO A 424 -0.38 3.10 -20.30
CA PRO A 424 0.47 3.68 -21.33
C PRO A 424 1.04 5.02 -20.86
N TYR A 425 2.25 5.35 -21.31
CA TYR A 425 2.88 6.63 -21.01
C TYR A 425 1.93 7.81 -21.35
N GLY A 426 1.48 8.55 -20.32
CA GLY A 426 0.54 9.67 -20.47
C GLY A 426 -0.96 9.34 -20.36
N GLY A 427 -1.36 8.12 -20.00
CA GLY A 427 -2.77 7.76 -19.74
C GLY A 427 -3.17 7.91 -18.26
N SER A 428 -4.35 8.46 -17.96
CA SER A 428 -4.91 8.46 -16.59
C SER A 428 -5.99 7.39 -16.44
N MET A 429 -5.82 6.44 -15.52
CA MET A 429 -6.83 5.40 -15.21
C MET A 429 -7.79 5.78 -14.06
N ILE A 430 -7.87 7.07 -13.70
CA ILE A 430 -8.53 7.49 -12.45
C ILE A 430 -9.97 7.98 -12.70
N ASP A 431 -10.67 7.42 -13.69
CA ASP A 431 -12.01 7.92 -14.03
C ASP A 431 -13.13 7.28 -13.19
N SER A 432 -12.77 6.47 -12.20
CA SER A 432 -13.72 5.66 -11.41
C SER A 432 -13.50 5.78 -9.91
N TYR A 433 -14.62 5.86 -9.19
CA TYR A 433 -14.69 5.76 -7.74
C TYR A 433 -15.35 4.44 -7.32
N TRP A 434 -14.76 3.77 -6.32
CA TRP A 434 -15.21 2.50 -5.79
C TRP A 434 -15.59 2.66 -4.30
N PRO A 435 -16.89 2.74 -3.97
CA PRO A 435 -17.38 3.07 -2.62
C PRO A 435 -17.26 1.94 -1.57
N GLN A 436 -16.56 0.83 -1.84
CA GLN A 436 -16.59 -0.47 -1.14
C GLN A 436 -17.72 -1.40 -1.57
#